data_AF-A0A7X2PRH4-F1
#
_entry.id   AF-A0A7X2PRH4-F1
#
_cell.length_a   1.000
_cell.length_b   1.000
_cell.length_c   1.000
_cell.angle_alpha   90.00
_cell.angle_beta   90.00
_cell.angle_gamma   90.00
#
_symmetry.space_group_name_H-M   'P 1'
#
loop_
_entity.id
_entity.type
_entity.pdbx_description
1 polymer ?
#
loop_
_entity_poly.entity_id
_entity_poly.type
_entity_poly.pdbx_seq_one_letter_code
_entity_poly.pdbx_strand_id
1 'polypeptide(L)' 'YGEFVDEQDLPPFFQRQAGPALVTAPPAGVELLSLELLNQRHARAVLEHFDGNKSQAAKVLGVTRSTLYRLLGEG' A
#
# COMPACT_ATOMS: atom_id res chain seq x y z
N TYR A 1 -15.56 -4.73 10.62
CA TYR A 1 -15.62 -4.10 11.95
C TYR A 1 -14.19 -3.75 12.32
N GLY A 2 -13.83 -2.48 12.24
CA GLY A 2 -12.54 -2.02 12.74
C GLY A 2 -12.67 -1.84 14.24
N GLU A 3 -11.83 -2.50 15.02
CA GLU A 3 -11.73 -2.25 16.45
C GLU A 3 -11.23 -0.81 16.63
N PHE A 4 -12.09 0.03 17.19
CA PHE A 4 -11.70 1.35 17.65
C PHE A 4 -10.98 1.15 18.97
N VAL A 5 -9.70 1.51 19.01
CA VAL A 5 -8.95 1.56 20.26
C VAL A 5 -9.50 2.73 21.07
N ASP A 6 -10.14 2.42 22.20
CA ASP A 6 -10.63 3.41 23.15
C ASP A 6 -9.48 3.92 24.03
N GLU A 7 -9.54 5.18 24.44
CA GLU A 7 -8.48 5.82 25.24
C GLU A 7 -8.19 5.06 26.55
N GLN A 8 -9.15 4.30 27.07
CA GLN A 8 -9.01 3.47 28.28
C GLN A 8 -8.19 2.18 28.05
N ASP A 9 -8.03 1.74 26.80
CA ASP A 9 -7.21 0.57 26.45
C ASP A 9 -5.71 0.92 26.35
N LEU A 10 -5.40 2.22 26.29
CA LEU A 10 -4.02 2.69 26.16
C LEU A 10 -3.30 2.73 27.52
N PRO A 11 -2.02 2.33 27.56
CA PRO A 11 -1.17 2.48 28.74
C PRO A 11 -1.13 3.92 29.27
N PRO A 12 -0.97 4.14 30.59
CA PRO A 12 -1.13 5.45 31.24
C PRO A 12 -0.18 6.55 30.76
N PHE A 13 0.90 6.20 30.06
CA PHE A 13 1.82 7.16 29.44
C PHE A 13 1.29 7.76 28.12
N PHE A 14 0.33 7.12 27.46
CA PHE A 14 -0.34 7.64 26.26
C PHE A 14 -1.56 8.51 26.58
N GLN A 15 -2.14 8.38 27.77
CA GLN A 15 -3.34 9.11 28.19
C GLN A 15 -3.13 10.63 28.33
N ARG A 16 -1.88 11.11 28.38
CA ARG A 16 -1.55 12.53 28.61
C ARG A 16 -1.46 13.37 27.32
N GLN A 17 -1.83 12.82 26.16
CA GLN A 17 -1.86 13.55 24.88
C GLN A 17 -3.19 13.39 24.14
N ALA A 18 -4.32 13.34 24.84
CA ALA A 18 -5.63 13.41 24.21
C ALA A 18 -6.03 14.88 23.93
N GLY A 19 -5.30 15.53 23.03
CA GLY A 19 -5.84 16.66 22.28
C GLY A 19 -6.79 16.14 21.20
N PRO A 20 -7.77 16.94 20.72
CA PRO A 20 -8.69 16.48 19.68
C PRO A 20 -7.88 15.90 18.54
N ALA A 21 -8.16 14.65 18.18
CA ALA A 21 -7.51 13.96 17.07
C ALA A 21 -7.83 14.73 15.79
N LEU A 22 -6.97 15.70 15.47
CA LEU A 22 -7.02 16.42 14.21
C LEU A 22 -6.78 15.36 13.15
N VAL A 23 -7.83 15.05 12.39
CA VAL A 23 -7.74 14.27 11.16
C VAL A 23 -6.75 14.99 10.25
N THR A 24 -5.49 14.60 10.37
CA THR A 24 -4.41 15.25 9.66
C THR A 24 -4.52 14.70 8.25
N ALA A 25 -4.71 15.58 7.27
CA ALA A 25 -4.68 15.17 5.87
C ALA A 25 -3.42 14.32 5.63
N PRO A 26 -3.49 13.29 4.77
CA PRO A 26 -2.33 12.46 4.50
C PRO A 26 -1.14 13.36 4.12
N PRO A 27 0.08 13.04 4.58
CA PRO A 27 1.25 13.83 4.26
C PRO A 27 1.35 14.01 2.76
N ALA A 28 1.69 15.23 2.33
CA ALA A 28 1.72 15.58 0.92
C ALA A 28 2.57 14.57 0.12
N GLY A 29 1.95 13.93 -0.87
CA GLY A 29 2.58 12.90 -1.71
C GLY A 29 2.26 11.45 -1.32
N VAL A 30 1.58 11.19 -0.19
CA VAL A 30 1.07 9.86 0.14
C VAL A 30 -0.35 9.69 -0.36
N GLU A 31 -0.50 8.92 -1.44
CA GLU A 31 -1.79 8.52 -1.94
C GLU A 31 -2.34 7.38 -1.08
N LEU A 32 -3.54 7.55 -0.52
CA LEU A 32 -4.23 6.55 0.31
C LEU A 32 -4.86 5.45 -0.55
N LEU A 33 -4.05 4.81 -1.40
CA LEU A 33 -4.47 3.66 -2.19
C LEU A 33 -4.41 2.38 -1.36
N SER A 34 -5.26 1.41 -1.73
CA SER A 34 -5.07 0.04 -1.26
C SER A 34 -3.71 -0.50 -1.75
N LEU A 35 -3.12 -1.40 -0.97
CA LEU A 35 -1.88 -2.09 -1.38
C LEU A 35 -2.05 -2.80 -2.72
N GLU A 36 -3.24 -3.35 -2.98
CA GLU A 36 -3.56 -3.99 -4.25
C GLU A 36 -3.43 -3.01 -5.42
N LEU A 37 -4.04 -1.83 -5.32
CA LEU A 37 -4.02 -0.85 -6.39
C LEU A 37 -2.61 -0.24 -6.57
N LEU A 38 -1.89 -0.01 -5.48
CA LEU A 38 -0.51 0.46 -5.51
C LEU A 38 0.40 -0.55 -6.21
N ASN A 39 0.27 -1.84 -5.86
CA ASN A 39 1.03 -2.91 -6.49
C ASN A 39 0.68 -3.06 -7.97
N GLN A 40 -0.61 -3.00 -8.34
CA GLN A 40 -1.03 -3.06 -9.74
C GLN A 40 -0.47 -1.88 -10.55
N ARG A 41 -0.56 -0.65 -10.03
CA ARG A 41 0.00 0.53 -10.69
C ARG A 41 1.50 0.40 -10.89
N HIS A 42 2.22 -0.02 -9.85
CA HIS A 42 3.66 -0.21 -9.92
C HIS A 42 4.04 -1.31 -10.93
N ALA A 43 3.34 -2.44 -10.91
CA ALA A 43 3.55 -3.54 -11.85
C ALA A 43 3.35 -3.11 -13.31
N ARG A 44 2.32 -2.30 -13.60
CA ARG A 44 2.11 -1.73 -14.95
C ARG A 44 3.24 -0.80 -15.36
N ALA A 45 3.63 0.13 -14.50
CA ALA A 45 4.71 1.08 -14.80
C ALA A 45 6.05 0.37 -15.10
N VAL A 46 6.38 -0.67 -14.33
CA VAL A 46 7.59 -1.47 -14.59
C VAL A 46 7.44 -2.25 -15.90
N LEU A 47 6.28 -2.83 -16.17
CA LEU A 47 6.04 -3.56 -17.42
C LEU A 47 6.18 -2.66 -18.66
N GLU A 48 5.64 -1.44 -18.61
CA GLU A 48 5.77 -0.45 -19.67
C GLU A 48 7.22 0.00 -19.86
N HIS A 49 7.96 0.20 -18.77
CA HIS A 49 9.39 0.53 -18.82
C HIS A 49 10.23 -0.55 -19.54
N PHE A 50 9.79 -1.81 -19.52
CA PHE A 50 10.43 -2.93 -20.20
C PHE A 50 9.76 -3.31 -21.53
N ASP A 51 9.00 -2.40 -22.17
CA ASP A 51 8.32 -2.63 -23.44
C ASP A 51 7.42 -3.90 -23.43
N GLY A 52 6.77 -4.18 -22.30
CA GLY A 52 5.93 -5.36 -22.15
C GLY A 52 6.68 -6.66 -21.88
N ASN A 53 8.00 -6.63 -21.65
CA ASN A 53 8.78 -7.81 -21.31
C ASN A 53 8.48 -8.29 -19.88
N LYS A 54 7.45 -9.14 -19.76
CA LYS A 54 6.97 -9.71 -18.50
C LYS A 54 8.06 -10.46 -17.71
N SER A 55 9.04 -11.06 -18.39
CA SER A 55 10.14 -11.76 -17.71
C SER A 55 11.12 -10.80 -17.04
N GLN A 56 11.51 -9.71 -17.71
CA GLN A 56 12.38 -8.70 -17.13
C GLN A 56 11.65 -7.91 -16.04
N ALA A 57 10.38 -7.53 -16.27
CA ALA A 57 9.56 -6.85 -15.28
C ALA A 57 9.41 -7.68 -13.99
N ALA A 58 9.10 -8.98 -14.10
CA ALA A 58 8.99 -9.87 -12.94
C ALA A 58 10.32 -9.97 -12.17
N LYS A 59 11.45 -10.04 -12.89
CA LYS A 59 12.79 -10.10 -12.29
C LYS A 59 13.10 -8.83 -11.48
N VAL A 60 12.79 -7.65 -12.02
CA VAL A 60 13.02 -6.36 -11.34
C VAL A 60 12.09 -6.16 -10.15
N LEU A 61 10.83 -6.59 -10.28
CA LEU A 61 9.86 -6.59 -9.18
C LEU A 61 10.17 -7.64 -8.10
N GLY A 62 11.10 -8.57 -8.35
CA GLY A 62 11.46 -9.63 -7.41
C GLY A 62 10.35 -10.68 -7.22
N VAL A 63 9.47 -10.85 -8.21
CA VAL A 63 8.33 -11.77 -8.16
C VAL A 63 8.40 -12.82 -9.27
N THR A 64 7.59 -13.88 -9.14
CA THR A 64 7.41 -14.84 -10.22
C THR A 64 6.54 -14.25 -11.34
N ARG A 65 6.61 -14.83 -12.55
CA ARG A 65 5.72 -14.44 -13.66
C ARG A 65 4.24 -14.61 -13.29
N SER A 66 3.87 -15.70 -12.61
CA SER A 66 2.49 -15.94 -12.17
C SER A 66 1.98 -14.88 -11.19
N THR A 67 2.84 -14.44 -10.26
CA THR A 67 2.52 -13.31 -9.37
C THR A 67 2.35 -12.02 -10.16
N LEU A 68 3.21 -11.74 -11.16
CA LEU A 68 3.07 -10.57 -12.02
C LEU A 68 1.72 -10.55 -12.75
N TYR A 69 1.29 -11.68 -13.34
CA TYR A 69 -0.03 -11.76 -13.99
C TYR A 69 -1.18 -11.50 -13.01
N ARG A 70 -1.11 -12.04 -11.79
CA ARG A 70 -2.09 -11.76 -10.73
C ARG A 70 -2.15 -10.28 -10.37
N LEU A 71 -1.00 -9.61 -10.25
CA LEU A 71 -0.93 -8.17 -10.00
C LEU A 71 -1.52 -7.35 -11.15
N LEU A 72 -1.39 -7.82 -12.40
CA LEU A 72 -1.94 -7.16 -13.58
C LEU A 72 -3.46 -7.39 -13.74
N GLY A 73 -4.03 -8.36 -13.03
CA GLY A 73 -5.43 -8.78 -13.19
C GLY A 73 -5.66 -9.66 -14.44
N GLU A 74 -4.61 -10.24 -14.99
CA GLU A 74 -4.64 -11.12 -16.17
C GLU A 74 -4.70 -12.61 -15.74
N GLY A 75 -5.60 -12.95 -14.82
CA GLY A 75 -5.74 -14.28 -14.21
C GLY A 75 -7.05 -14.97 -14.55
#